data_AF-A0A969BQN5-F1
#
_entry.id   AF-A0A969BQN5-F1
#
_cell.length_a   1.000
_cell.length_b   1.000
_cell.length_c   1.000
_cell.angle_alpha   90.00
_cell.angle_beta   90.00
_cell.angle_gamma   90.00
#
_symmetry.space_group_name_H-M   'P 1'
#
loop_
_entity.id
_entity.type
_entity.pdbx_description
1 polymer ?
#
loop_
_entity_poly.entity_id
_entity_poly.type
_entity_poly.pdbx_seq_one_letter_code
_entity_poly.pdbx_strand_id
1 'polypeptide(L)'
;MQQSYYGDSDGSLWDKRPWRYNPVQGGDYRGKSSRLIELCSDSTSLYSKSVPLHWATGAELPECLMEQWVKLEGSLVHARFQMTYSGTTTHSAHHQEIPAIFVDASLATLVTYTGLAPWTGAELTRRAPGTSNEYIKISENWVAYVDAKDFGVGAYVPIATDATCYRFLGGSGSDCSYVAPITTFALKPGFKFTYDAYFAIGSLEQLREQFSNIQKTLKPK
;
A
#
# COMPACT_ATOMS: atom_id res chain seq x y z
N MET A 1 -4.28 4.66 -3.63
CA MET A 1 -3.88 3.62 -2.66
C MET A 1 -4.93 2.52 -2.64
N GLN A 2 -4.54 1.26 -2.41
CA GLN A 2 -5.48 0.15 -2.27
C GLN A 2 -4.89 -1.01 -1.46
N GLN A 3 -5.74 -1.77 -0.77
CA GLN A 3 -5.32 -3.03 -0.14
C GLN A 3 -5.18 -4.14 -1.20
N SER A 4 -4.14 -4.97 -1.06
CA SER A 4 -3.91 -6.12 -1.94
C SER A 4 -3.28 -7.24 -1.12
N TYR A 5 -3.93 -8.41 -1.09
CA TYR A 5 -3.43 -9.58 -0.36
C TYR A 5 -3.17 -10.74 -1.31
N TYR A 6 -2.33 -11.67 -0.87
CA TYR A 6 -1.82 -12.80 -1.64
C TYR A 6 -2.00 -14.09 -0.84
N GLY A 7 -2.51 -15.10 -1.53
CA GLY A 7 -2.58 -16.47 -1.07
C GLY A 7 -1.79 -17.42 -1.99
N ASP A 8 -2.09 -18.71 -1.86
CA ASP A 8 -1.44 -19.76 -2.62
C ASP A 8 -1.87 -19.77 -4.10
N SER A 9 -1.13 -20.53 -4.91
CA SER A 9 -1.46 -20.71 -6.32
C SER A 9 -2.82 -21.39 -6.46
N ASP A 10 -3.66 -20.87 -7.35
CA ASP A 10 -5.05 -21.29 -7.55
C ASP A 10 -5.34 -21.68 -9.01
N GLY A 11 -4.31 -21.74 -9.85
CA GLY A 11 -4.41 -22.05 -11.28
C GLY A 11 -4.85 -20.86 -12.13
N SER A 12 -5.03 -19.67 -11.55
CA SER A 12 -5.32 -18.46 -12.32
C SER A 12 -4.14 -18.03 -13.18
N LEU A 13 -4.43 -17.29 -14.26
CA LEU A 13 -3.42 -16.72 -15.15
C LEU A 13 -3.58 -15.21 -15.21
N TRP A 14 -2.50 -14.47 -14.96
CA TRP A 14 -2.40 -13.05 -15.25
C TRP A 14 -1.60 -12.87 -16.53
N ASP A 15 -2.24 -12.34 -17.58
CA ASP A 15 -1.64 -12.20 -18.91
C ASP A 15 -0.90 -13.48 -19.38
N LYS A 16 -1.61 -14.60 -19.33
CA LYS A 16 -1.12 -15.95 -19.71
C LYS A 16 0.02 -16.51 -18.84
N ARG A 17 0.41 -15.83 -17.77
CA ARG A 17 1.42 -16.31 -16.81
C ARG A 17 0.74 -16.86 -15.55
N PRO A 18 1.26 -17.95 -14.96
CA PRO A 18 0.75 -18.47 -13.69
C PRO A 18 0.65 -17.37 -12.64
N TRP A 19 -0.52 -17.30 -12.00
CA TRP A 19 -0.79 -16.38 -10.92
C TRP A 19 -1.27 -17.15 -9.67
N ARG A 20 -1.70 -16.38 -8.67
CA ARG A 20 -2.11 -16.89 -7.37
C ARG A 20 -3.33 -16.14 -6.87
N TYR A 21 -3.93 -16.67 -5.82
CA TYR A 21 -5.02 -16.02 -5.11
C TYR A 21 -4.62 -14.59 -4.73
N ASN A 22 -5.33 -13.58 -5.25
CA ASN A 22 -4.97 -12.19 -5.05
C ASN A 22 -6.19 -11.25 -4.99
N PRO A 23 -6.86 -11.13 -3.83
CA PRO A 23 -7.91 -10.13 -3.61
C PRO A 23 -7.33 -8.71 -3.63
N VAL A 24 -7.93 -7.84 -4.45
CA VAL A 24 -7.54 -6.43 -4.62
C VAL A 24 -8.74 -5.51 -4.42
N GLN A 25 -8.57 -4.48 -3.58
CA GLN A 25 -9.64 -3.59 -3.17
C GLN A 25 -10.23 -2.78 -4.33
N GLY A 26 -9.39 -2.24 -5.22
CA GLY A 26 -9.81 -1.32 -6.27
C GLY A 26 -10.42 -1.99 -7.50
N GLY A 27 -10.06 -3.24 -7.78
CA GLY A 27 -10.53 -3.96 -8.96
C GLY A 27 -9.49 -4.91 -9.55
N ASP A 28 -9.76 -5.36 -10.78
CA ASP A 28 -8.90 -6.28 -11.53
C ASP A 28 -7.96 -5.56 -12.51
N TYR A 29 -7.00 -6.29 -13.08
CA TYR A 29 -6.01 -5.71 -14.01
C TYR A 29 -6.58 -5.20 -15.33
N ARG A 30 -7.84 -5.50 -15.63
CA ARG A 30 -8.55 -5.07 -16.84
C ARG A 30 -9.45 -3.85 -16.58
N GLY A 31 -9.38 -3.28 -15.38
CA GLY A 31 -10.14 -2.09 -15.01
C GLY A 31 -11.56 -2.38 -14.55
N LYS A 32 -11.93 -3.65 -14.29
CA LYS A 32 -13.21 -3.96 -13.65
C LYS A 32 -13.14 -3.54 -12.19
N SER A 33 -14.03 -2.64 -11.76
CA SER A 33 -14.08 -2.16 -10.38
C SER A 33 -14.67 -3.19 -9.43
N SER A 34 -14.14 -3.22 -8.21
CA SER A 34 -14.72 -3.98 -7.09
C SER A 34 -16.11 -3.49 -6.71
N ARG A 35 -16.92 -4.39 -6.16
CA ARG A 35 -18.28 -4.05 -5.74
C ARG A 35 -18.27 -3.35 -4.39
N LEU A 36 -18.81 -2.13 -4.36
CA LEU A 36 -18.99 -1.34 -3.15
C LEU A 36 -20.23 -1.84 -2.39
N ILE A 37 -20.07 -2.14 -1.11
CA ILE A 37 -21.16 -2.52 -0.19
C ILE A 37 -21.69 -1.26 0.50
N GLU A 38 -20.78 -0.42 0.98
CA GLU A 38 -21.13 0.79 1.73
C GLU A 38 -20.11 1.88 1.42
N LEU A 39 -20.60 3.11 1.35
CA LEU A 39 -19.80 4.33 1.21
C LEU A 39 -20.49 5.46 1.96
N CYS A 40 -19.77 6.02 2.92
CA CYS A 40 -20.21 7.16 3.72
C CYS A 40 -19.08 8.19 3.71
N SER A 41 -19.35 9.45 3.42
CA SER A 41 -18.31 10.48 3.42
C SER A 41 -18.87 11.85 3.80
N ASP A 42 -18.01 12.67 4.40
CA ASP A 42 -18.21 14.10 4.61
C ASP A 42 -17.02 14.89 4.03
N SER A 43 -16.89 16.17 4.37
CA SER A 43 -15.82 17.05 3.88
C SER A 43 -14.40 16.61 4.27
N THR A 44 -14.27 15.81 5.32
CA THR A 44 -12.99 15.45 5.96
C THR A 44 -12.86 13.97 6.26
N SER A 45 -13.91 13.17 6.08
CA SER A 45 -13.90 11.74 6.36
C SER A 45 -14.55 10.92 5.26
N LEU A 46 -14.07 9.70 5.10
CA LEU A 46 -14.65 8.70 4.21
C LEU A 46 -14.56 7.32 4.87
N TYR A 47 -15.65 6.57 4.80
CA TYR A 47 -15.69 5.14 5.04
C TYR A 47 -16.13 4.45 3.76
N SER A 48 -15.46 3.36 3.40
CA SER A 48 -15.94 2.47 2.36
C SER A 48 -15.74 1.01 2.72
N LYS A 49 -16.69 0.16 2.33
CA LYS A 49 -16.64 -1.30 2.45
C LYS A 49 -16.88 -1.92 1.09
N SER A 50 -16.05 -2.88 0.71
CA SER A 50 -16.09 -3.51 -0.61
C SER A 50 -15.89 -5.02 -0.57
N VAL A 51 -16.45 -5.70 -1.57
CA VAL A 51 -16.03 -7.05 -1.95
C VAL A 51 -14.94 -6.89 -3.02
N PRO A 52 -13.69 -7.33 -2.76
CA PRO A 52 -12.62 -7.19 -3.73
C PRO A 52 -12.82 -8.13 -4.92
N LEU A 53 -12.09 -7.84 -5.99
CA LEU A 53 -11.93 -8.78 -7.10
C LEU A 53 -10.61 -9.53 -6.97
N HIS A 54 -10.61 -10.75 -7.50
CA HIS A 54 -9.38 -11.46 -7.79
C HIS A 54 -8.64 -10.75 -8.93
N TRP A 55 -7.42 -10.28 -8.70
CA TRP A 55 -6.64 -9.48 -9.65
C TRP A 55 -6.62 -10.05 -11.05
N ALA A 56 -6.27 -11.34 -11.20
CA ALA A 56 -6.10 -11.98 -12.51
C ALA A 56 -7.40 -12.41 -13.20
N THR A 57 -8.41 -12.88 -12.46
CA THR A 57 -9.62 -13.47 -13.05
C THR A 57 -10.77 -12.47 -13.13
N GLY A 58 -10.78 -11.42 -12.30
CA GLY A 58 -11.87 -10.46 -12.17
C GLY A 58 -13.11 -11.04 -11.48
N ALA A 59 -13.01 -12.24 -10.90
CA ALA A 59 -14.05 -12.84 -10.08
C ALA A 59 -14.19 -12.09 -8.76
N GLU A 60 -15.42 -11.95 -8.26
CA GLU A 60 -15.62 -11.47 -6.90
C GLU A 60 -15.12 -12.51 -5.90
N LEU A 61 -14.57 -12.02 -4.78
CA LEU A 61 -14.14 -12.86 -3.66
C LEU A 61 -14.99 -12.53 -2.43
N PRO A 62 -16.25 -13.03 -2.35
CA PRO A 62 -17.21 -12.67 -1.31
C PRO A 62 -16.79 -13.07 0.12
N GLU A 63 -15.85 -14.00 0.23
CA GLU A 63 -15.18 -14.37 1.47
C GLU A 63 -14.17 -13.33 1.96
N CYS A 64 -13.87 -12.32 1.15
CA CYS A 64 -13.04 -11.18 1.50
C CYS A 64 -13.90 -9.93 1.66
N LEU A 65 -13.69 -9.19 2.75
CA LEU A 65 -14.24 -7.86 2.94
C LEU A 65 -13.11 -6.88 3.24
N MET A 66 -13.07 -5.80 2.47
CA MET A 66 -12.07 -4.74 2.61
C MET A 66 -12.74 -3.43 2.95
N GLU A 67 -12.40 -2.93 4.13
CA GLU A 67 -12.86 -1.66 4.67
C GLU A 67 -11.71 -0.66 4.72
N GLN A 68 -12.03 0.62 4.50
CA GLN A 68 -11.12 1.73 4.77
C GLN A 68 -11.89 2.86 5.44
N TRP A 69 -11.24 3.51 6.41
CA TRP A 69 -11.64 4.76 7.01
C TRP A 69 -10.55 5.78 6.73
N VAL A 70 -10.87 6.85 6.03
CA VAL A 70 -9.94 7.92 5.68
C VAL A 70 -10.37 9.17 6.43
N LYS A 71 -9.41 9.86 7.05
CA LYS A 71 -9.60 11.16 7.68
C LYS A 71 -8.57 12.14 7.14
N LEU A 72 -9.00 13.35 6.85
CA LEU A 72 -8.15 14.48 6.49
C LEU A 72 -7.89 15.32 7.75
N GLU A 73 -6.65 15.35 8.20
CA GLU A 73 -6.17 16.09 9.36
C GLU A 73 -5.20 17.19 8.89
N GLY A 74 -5.77 18.33 8.48
CA GLY A 74 -4.99 19.38 7.82
C GLY A 74 -4.47 18.91 6.47
N SER A 75 -3.15 18.86 6.31
CA SER A 75 -2.48 18.32 5.10
C SER A 75 -2.19 16.82 5.16
N LEU A 76 -2.52 16.16 6.29
CA LEU A 76 -2.29 14.73 6.50
C LEU A 76 -3.54 13.93 6.14
N VAL A 77 -3.35 12.81 5.44
CA VAL A 77 -4.37 11.78 5.31
C VAL A 77 -4.03 10.64 6.26
N HIS A 78 -4.90 10.37 7.22
CA HIS A 78 -4.86 9.16 8.04
C HIS A 78 -5.87 8.15 7.50
N ALA A 79 -5.39 7.01 7.03
CA ALA A 79 -6.22 5.90 6.59
C ALA A 79 -6.05 4.71 7.54
N ARG A 80 -7.16 4.23 8.09
CA ARG A 80 -7.25 2.92 8.74
C ARG A 80 -7.83 1.93 7.75
N PHE A 81 -7.22 0.77 7.62
CA PHE A 81 -7.65 -0.30 6.74
C PHE A 81 -8.02 -1.53 7.54
N GLN A 82 -8.98 -2.29 7.05
CA GLN A 82 -9.30 -3.60 7.59
C GLN A 82 -9.60 -4.59 6.48
N MET A 83 -8.94 -5.75 6.56
CA MET A 83 -9.24 -6.93 5.77
C MET A 83 -9.85 -8.00 6.66
N THR A 84 -11.01 -8.52 6.26
CA THR A 84 -11.64 -9.68 6.88
C THR A 84 -11.70 -10.81 5.86
N TYR A 85 -11.23 -11.99 6.23
CA TYR A 85 -11.25 -13.18 5.42
C TYR A 85 -12.04 -14.29 6.12
N SER A 86 -13.20 -14.64 5.55
CA SER A 86 -14.12 -15.68 6.02
C SER A 86 -14.03 -16.98 5.19
N GLY A 87 -13.06 -17.08 4.28
CA GLY A 87 -12.87 -18.28 3.45
C GLY A 87 -12.47 -19.49 4.28
N THR A 88 -12.74 -20.68 3.75
CA THR A 88 -12.42 -21.96 4.42
C THR A 88 -11.01 -22.45 4.15
N THR A 89 -10.35 -21.91 3.13
CA THR A 89 -8.99 -22.30 2.73
C THR A 89 -7.97 -21.55 3.58
N THR A 90 -6.99 -22.27 4.13
CA THR A 90 -5.78 -21.65 4.68
C THR A 90 -4.77 -21.49 3.56
N HIS A 91 -4.28 -20.27 3.36
CA HIS A 91 -3.17 -19.98 2.48
C HIS A 91 -1.88 -19.81 3.27
N SER A 92 -0.75 -20.19 2.69
CA SER A 92 0.58 -20.00 3.27
C SER A 92 0.91 -18.52 3.47
N ALA A 93 1.98 -18.23 4.23
CA ALA A 93 2.41 -16.85 4.43
C ALA A 93 3.03 -16.27 3.16
N HIS A 94 2.54 -15.09 2.75
CA HIS A 94 3.06 -14.32 1.62
C HIS A 94 3.28 -12.86 2.04
N HIS A 95 4.04 -12.11 1.24
CA HIS A 95 4.08 -10.66 1.36
C HIS A 95 2.72 -10.07 0.99
N GLN A 96 2.19 -9.22 1.87
CA GLN A 96 0.90 -8.57 1.76
C GLN A 96 1.11 -7.07 1.60
N GLU A 97 0.42 -6.43 0.67
CA GLU A 97 0.61 -5.01 0.33
C GLU A 97 -0.32 -4.12 1.14
N ILE A 98 0.25 -3.27 2.00
CA ILE A 98 -0.46 -2.61 3.11
C ILE A 98 -0.19 -1.09 3.22
N PRO A 99 -0.70 -0.24 2.30
CA PRO A 99 -1.36 -0.57 1.05
C PRO A 99 -0.43 -0.44 -0.17
N ALA A 100 -0.90 -0.87 -1.33
CA ALA A 100 -0.33 -0.52 -2.62
C ALA A 100 -0.57 0.97 -2.93
N ILE A 101 0.48 1.69 -3.35
CA ILE A 101 0.47 3.13 -3.63
C ILE A 101 1.00 3.36 -5.05
N PHE A 102 0.19 4.06 -5.83
CA PHE A 102 0.50 4.49 -7.18
C PHE A 102 0.57 6.00 -7.17
N VAL A 103 1.68 6.56 -7.64
CA VAL A 103 1.83 8.00 -7.83
C VAL A 103 2.23 8.29 -9.27
N ASP A 104 2.09 9.56 -9.66
CA ASP A 104 2.45 10.04 -10.99
C ASP A 104 3.91 9.67 -11.33
N ALA A 105 4.15 9.21 -12.56
CA ALA A 105 5.46 8.77 -13.00
C ALA A 105 6.53 9.87 -12.99
N SER A 106 6.15 11.15 -12.98
CA SER A 106 7.08 12.28 -12.81
C SER A 106 7.77 12.29 -11.45
N LEU A 107 7.16 11.70 -10.42
CA LEU A 107 7.79 11.44 -9.13
C LEU A 107 8.66 10.18 -9.23
N ALA A 108 9.84 10.33 -9.80
CA ALA A 108 10.68 9.21 -10.21
C ALA A 108 11.63 8.68 -9.11
N THR A 109 11.87 9.47 -8.06
CA THR A 109 12.87 9.14 -7.03
C THR A 109 12.20 8.59 -5.79
N LEU A 110 12.38 7.30 -5.52
CA LEU A 110 12.02 6.68 -4.25
C LEU A 110 13.04 7.07 -3.18
N VAL A 111 12.56 7.55 -2.04
CA VAL A 111 13.39 7.98 -0.91
C VAL A 111 12.88 7.34 0.39
N THR A 112 13.80 6.83 1.20
CA THR A 112 13.52 6.27 2.54
C THR A 112 14.81 6.17 3.34
N TYR A 113 14.71 5.89 4.64
CA TYR A 113 15.85 5.50 5.47
C TYR A 113 15.98 3.97 5.53
N THR A 114 17.13 3.44 5.10
CA THR A 114 17.42 1.99 5.07
C THR A 114 18.43 1.55 6.14
N GLY A 115 19.01 2.50 6.87
CA GLY A 115 20.08 2.23 7.82
C GLY A 115 19.62 1.60 9.13
N LEU A 116 20.56 1.43 10.05
CA LEU A 116 20.36 0.73 11.33
C LEU A 116 20.04 1.67 12.51
N ALA A 117 20.06 2.98 12.31
CA ALA A 117 19.82 4.01 13.33
C ALA A 117 18.61 4.88 12.95
N PRO A 118 17.39 4.31 12.94
CA PRO A 118 16.20 5.03 12.51
C PRO A 118 15.90 6.21 13.43
N TRP A 119 15.36 7.28 12.85
CA TRP A 119 14.94 8.50 13.55
C TRP A 119 16.06 9.29 14.22
N THR A 120 17.30 9.14 13.73
CA THR A 120 18.47 9.91 14.17
C THR A 120 18.80 11.09 13.27
N GLY A 121 18.04 11.28 12.18
CA GLY A 121 18.35 12.28 11.14
C GLY A 121 19.47 11.83 10.19
N ALA A 122 19.92 10.58 10.26
CA ALA A 122 20.91 10.02 9.36
C ALA A 122 20.47 10.06 7.88
N GLU A 123 21.45 9.95 6.98
CA GLU A 123 21.29 10.12 5.54
C GLU A 123 20.22 9.18 4.93
N LEU A 124 19.43 9.73 4.01
CA LEU A 124 18.38 9.00 3.30
C LEU A 124 18.94 8.27 2.08
N THR A 125 18.40 7.07 1.83
CA THR A 125 18.64 6.34 0.60
C THR A 125 17.71 6.85 -0.50
N ARG A 126 18.27 7.07 -1.69
CA ARG A 126 17.55 7.48 -2.89
C ARG A 126 17.76 6.46 -3.99
N ARG A 127 16.70 6.12 -4.73
CA ARG A 127 16.80 5.28 -5.93
C ARG A 127 15.67 5.56 -6.92
N ALA A 128 15.89 5.26 -8.18
CA ALA A 128 14.83 5.17 -9.17
C ALA A 128 14.56 3.68 -9.45
N PRO A 129 13.45 3.10 -8.95
CA PRO A 129 13.17 1.69 -9.19
C PRO A 129 13.00 1.36 -10.68
N GLY A 130 13.39 0.15 -11.06
CA GLY A 130 13.21 -0.39 -12.40
C GLY A 130 11.78 -0.83 -12.69
N THR A 131 11.60 -1.53 -13.81
CA THR A 131 10.28 -2.00 -14.28
C THR A 131 9.85 -3.35 -13.72
N SER A 132 10.69 -3.95 -12.89
CA SER A 132 10.42 -5.22 -12.21
C SER A 132 10.27 -4.98 -10.71
N ASN A 133 9.57 -5.85 -10.01
CA ASN A 133 9.44 -5.76 -8.56
C ASN A 133 10.81 -5.84 -7.88
N GLU A 134 11.13 -4.79 -7.13
CA GLU A 134 12.27 -4.72 -6.23
C GLU A 134 11.77 -4.72 -4.78
N TYR A 135 12.66 -5.02 -3.84
CA TYR A 135 12.38 -4.98 -2.40
C TYR A 135 13.36 -4.04 -1.69
N ILE A 136 12.92 -3.41 -0.61
CA ILE A 136 13.72 -2.48 0.20
C ILE A 136 13.31 -2.47 1.65
N LYS A 137 14.28 -2.24 2.52
CA LYS A 137 14.06 -1.95 3.93
C LYS A 137 13.59 -0.52 4.13
N ILE A 138 12.60 -0.33 4.98
CA ILE A 138 12.08 0.98 5.36
C ILE A 138 12.21 1.10 6.87
N SER A 139 13.43 1.34 7.35
CA SER A 139 13.77 1.25 8.79
C SER A 139 13.09 2.33 9.64
N GLU A 140 12.62 3.42 9.01
CA GLU A 140 11.75 4.43 9.62
C GLU A 140 10.26 4.22 9.28
N ASN A 141 9.90 3.07 8.72
CA ASN A 141 8.54 2.67 8.33
C ASN A 141 7.83 3.63 7.36
N TRP A 142 8.57 4.51 6.68
CA TRP A 142 8.04 5.41 5.65
C TRP A 142 8.81 5.31 4.34
N VAL A 143 8.15 5.69 3.25
CA VAL A 143 8.69 5.84 1.90
C VAL A 143 8.13 7.10 1.27
N ALA A 144 8.85 7.71 0.34
CA ALA A 144 8.32 8.79 -0.50
C ALA A 144 8.77 8.63 -1.93
N TYR A 145 7.93 9.08 -2.86
CA TYR A 145 8.33 9.39 -4.23
C TYR A 145 8.36 10.90 -4.40
N VAL A 146 9.49 11.42 -4.87
CA VAL A 146 9.72 12.86 -5.05
C VAL A 146 10.20 13.19 -6.45
N ASP A 147 9.98 14.44 -6.85
CA ASP A 147 10.53 15.05 -8.06
C ASP A 147 11.99 15.49 -7.88
N ALA A 148 12.55 16.17 -8.88
CA ALA A 148 13.92 16.69 -8.85
C ALA A 148 14.15 17.84 -7.85
N LYS A 149 13.08 18.38 -7.25
CA LYS A 149 13.11 19.46 -6.25
C LYS A 149 12.82 18.94 -4.84
N ASP A 150 12.84 17.62 -4.64
CA ASP A 150 12.50 16.96 -3.39
C ASP A 150 11.06 17.25 -2.91
N PHE A 151 10.13 17.51 -3.82
CA PHE A 151 8.71 17.62 -3.51
C PHE A 151 7.96 16.39 -4.01
N GLY A 152 7.02 15.87 -3.22
CA GLY A 152 6.26 14.70 -3.65
C GLY A 152 5.33 14.14 -2.59
N VAL A 153 5.09 12.82 -2.66
CA VAL A 153 4.13 12.10 -1.83
C VAL A 153 4.86 11.10 -0.96
N GLY A 154 4.60 11.18 0.35
CA GLY A 154 5.11 10.24 1.34
C GLY A 154 4.01 9.35 1.90
N ALA A 155 4.39 8.14 2.33
CA ALA A 155 3.55 7.24 3.11
C ALA A 155 4.34 6.69 4.29
N TYR A 156 3.75 6.75 5.48
CA TYR A 156 4.23 6.12 6.71
C TYR A 156 3.25 5.04 7.15
N VAL A 157 3.74 3.82 7.30
CA VAL A 157 2.95 2.64 7.69
C VAL A 157 3.66 2.00 8.88
N PRO A 158 3.24 2.29 10.14
CA PRO A 158 3.99 1.95 11.34
C PRO A 158 4.42 0.48 11.45
N ILE A 159 3.61 -0.43 10.92
CA ILE A 159 3.81 -1.87 11.04
C ILE A 159 4.71 -2.47 9.94
N ALA A 160 5.08 -1.70 8.92
CA ALA A 160 5.83 -2.19 7.77
C ALA A 160 7.32 -1.87 7.90
N THR A 161 8.18 -2.88 7.84
CA THR A 161 9.66 -2.74 7.85
C THR A 161 10.29 -2.89 6.48
N ASP A 162 9.49 -3.32 5.51
CA ASP A 162 9.89 -3.61 4.15
C ASP A 162 8.87 -3.01 3.18
N ALA A 163 9.29 -2.77 1.95
CA ALA A 163 8.41 -2.39 0.85
C ALA A 163 8.82 -3.11 -0.44
N THR A 164 7.85 -3.33 -1.32
CA THR A 164 8.11 -3.63 -2.72
C THR A 164 7.85 -2.39 -3.58
N CYS A 165 8.59 -2.21 -4.66
CA CYS A 165 8.40 -1.09 -5.57
C CYS A 165 8.82 -1.45 -7.00
N TYR A 166 8.27 -0.72 -7.96
CA TYR A 166 8.67 -0.72 -9.35
C TYR A 166 8.18 0.57 -10.00
N ARG A 167 8.48 0.76 -11.28
CA ARG A 167 7.88 1.81 -12.11
C ARG A 167 7.24 1.18 -13.34
N PHE A 168 6.01 1.55 -13.62
CA PHE A 168 5.33 1.19 -14.85
C PHE A 168 5.46 2.35 -15.85
N LEU A 169 6.06 2.07 -17.00
CA LEU A 169 6.31 3.04 -18.07
C LEU A 169 5.75 2.50 -19.39
N GLY A 170 4.47 2.14 -19.38
CA GLY A 170 3.77 1.50 -20.50
C GLY A 170 3.19 2.48 -21.54
N GLY A 171 3.24 3.77 -21.28
CA GLY A 171 2.63 4.82 -22.10
C GLY A 171 1.11 4.90 -21.94
N SER A 172 0.47 5.71 -22.80
CA SER A 172 -0.99 5.85 -22.89
C SER A 172 -1.69 6.29 -21.59
N GLY A 173 -1.01 7.05 -20.74
CA GLY A 173 -1.57 7.62 -19.51
C GLY A 173 -1.66 6.66 -18.32
N SER A 174 -1.01 5.49 -18.40
CA SER A 174 -0.98 4.49 -17.31
C SER A 174 0.32 4.48 -16.51
N ASP A 175 1.26 5.35 -16.87
CA ASP A 175 2.58 5.42 -16.24
C ASP A 175 2.48 5.79 -14.77
N CYS A 176 3.21 5.05 -13.93
CA CYS A 176 3.23 5.33 -12.50
C CYS A 176 4.54 4.91 -11.84
N SER A 177 4.84 5.58 -10.74
CA SER A 177 5.78 5.10 -9.74
C SER A 177 5.01 4.33 -8.66
N TYR A 178 5.41 3.09 -8.42
CA TYR A 178 4.72 2.18 -7.51
C TYR A 178 5.55 1.89 -6.26
N VAL A 179 4.89 1.86 -5.11
CA VAL A 179 5.44 1.31 -3.88
C VAL A 179 4.32 0.71 -3.03
N ALA A 180 4.59 -0.40 -2.36
CA ALA A 180 3.74 -0.95 -1.33
C ALA A 180 4.60 -1.30 -0.12
N PRO A 181 4.37 -0.67 1.05
CA PRO A 181 4.82 -1.22 2.31
C PRO A 181 4.24 -2.63 2.48
N ILE A 182 5.04 -3.57 2.99
CA ILE A 182 4.66 -4.98 3.09
C ILE A 182 4.83 -5.53 4.50
N THR A 183 4.00 -6.52 4.80
CA THR A 183 4.16 -7.43 5.94
C THR A 183 3.93 -8.86 5.48
N THR A 184 4.41 -9.85 6.23
CA THR A 184 4.31 -11.27 5.84
C THR A 184 3.41 -12.01 6.79
N PHE A 185 2.29 -12.51 6.30
CA PHE A 185 1.40 -13.38 7.06
C PHE A 185 0.56 -14.28 6.16
N ALA A 186 0.01 -15.33 6.79
CA ALA A 186 -0.89 -16.30 6.18
C ALA A 186 -2.35 -15.84 6.27
N LEU A 187 -3.15 -16.13 5.24
CA LEU A 187 -4.60 -15.96 5.28
C LEU A 187 -5.23 -17.24 5.82
N LYS A 188 -5.92 -17.14 6.95
CA LYS A 188 -6.56 -18.28 7.64
C LYS A 188 -8.05 -18.03 7.83
N PRO A 189 -8.90 -19.06 7.90
CA PRO A 189 -10.32 -18.88 8.18
C PRO A 189 -10.56 -18.01 9.42
N GLY A 190 -11.41 -17.00 9.28
CA GLY A 190 -11.72 -16.02 10.34
C GLY A 190 -10.65 -14.96 10.57
N PHE A 191 -9.65 -14.86 9.67
CA PHE A 191 -8.59 -13.86 9.77
C PHE A 191 -9.16 -12.45 9.64
N LYS A 192 -8.66 -11.58 10.51
CA LYS A 192 -8.98 -10.16 10.52
C LYS A 192 -7.70 -9.37 10.78
N PHE A 193 -7.42 -8.41 9.91
CA PHE A 193 -6.20 -7.62 9.97
C PHE A 193 -6.52 -6.15 9.79
N THR A 194 -5.99 -5.33 10.69
CA THR A 194 -6.23 -3.90 10.74
C THR A 194 -4.90 -3.18 10.88
N TYR A 195 -4.75 -2.09 10.15
CA TYR A 195 -3.54 -1.27 10.20
C TYR A 195 -3.85 0.18 9.84
N ASP A 196 -2.94 1.05 10.22
CA ASP A 196 -2.97 2.47 9.92
C ASP A 196 -1.89 2.82 8.90
N ALA A 197 -2.20 3.74 8.02
CA ALA A 197 -1.29 4.34 7.05
C ALA A 197 -1.52 5.85 7.01
N TYR A 198 -0.43 6.59 6.90
CA TYR A 198 -0.42 8.04 6.92
C TYR A 198 0.19 8.54 5.63
N PHE A 199 -0.46 9.48 4.96
CA PHE A 199 0.00 10.03 3.69
C PHE A 199 0.10 11.54 3.79
N ALA A 200 1.15 12.10 3.20
CA ALA A 200 1.36 13.53 3.15
C ALA A 200 1.97 13.93 1.81
N ILE A 201 1.77 15.19 1.44
CA ILE A 201 2.39 15.84 0.29
C ILE A 201 3.22 16.99 0.82
N GLY A 202 4.46 17.13 0.34
CA GLY A 202 5.35 18.18 0.81
C GLY A 202 6.78 18.00 0.32
N SER A 203 7.68 18.85 0.84
CA SER A 203 9.11 18.63 0.69
C SER A 203 9.55 17.39 1.46
N LEU A 204 10.64 16.74 1.03
CA LEU A 204 11.19 15.56 1.69
C LEU A 204 11.48 15.78 3.18
N GLU A 205 11.95 16.98 3.54
CA GLU A 205 12.19 17.39 4.92
C GLU A 205 10.87 17.41 5.72
N GLN A 206 9.84 18.07 5.18
CA GLN A 206 8.51 18.13 5.80
C GLN A 206 7.91 16.75 5.99
N LEU A 207 8.03 15.87 4.97
CA LEU A 207 7.52 14.50 5.03
C LEU A 207 8.17 13.71 6.18
N ARG A 208 9.51 13.71 6.26
CA ARG A 208 10.22 12.97 7.32
C ARG A 208 9.94 13.54 8.71
N GLU A 209 9.86 14.87 8.85
CA GLU A 209 9.50 15.52 10.11
C GLU A 209 8.09 15.13 10.55
N GLN A 210 7.11 15.25 9.66
CA GLN A 210 5.71 14.92 9.94
C GLN A 210 5.55 13.45 10.35
N PHE A 211 6.20 12.52 9.65
CA PHE A 211 6.18 11.10 10.02
C PHE A 211 6.91 10.81 11.33
N SER A 212 8.00 11.53 11.64
CA SER A 212 8.66 11.43 12.95
C SER A 212 7.74 11.87 14.08
N ASN A 213 6.98 12.94 13.88
CA ASN A 213 6.01 13.42 14.87
C ASN A 213 4.90 12.39 15.10
N ILE A 214 4.33 11.83 14.04
CA ILE A 214 3.33 10.73 14.15
C ILE A 214 3.95 9.53 14.88
N GLN A 215 5.15 9.10 14.50
CA GLN A 215 5.85 7.99 15.14
C GLN A 215 5.96 8.19 16.66
N LYS A 216 6.35 9.40 17.11
CA LYS A 216 6.45 9.73 18.54
C LYS A 216 5.10 9.67 19.26
N THR A 217 4.01 10.06 18.60
CA THR A 217 2.66 9.97 19.19
C THR A 217 2.14 8.53 19.31
N LEU A 218 2.57 7.63 18.42
CA LEU A 218 2.14 6.23 18.42
C LEU A 218 2.93 5.34 19.38
N LYS A 219 4.15 5.72 19.77
CA LYS A 219 4.87 4.99 20.81
C LYS A 219 4.19 5.22 22.17
N PRO A 220 3.96 4.17 22.97
CA PRO A 220 3.63 4.36 24.38
C PRO A 220 4.71 5.22 25.03
N LYS A 221 4.29 6.22 25.83
CA LYS A 221 5.21 6.96 26.70
C LYS A 221 5.85 6.03 27.73
#